data_AF-A0A2V9F3Z6-F1
#
_entry.id   AF-A0A2V9F3Z6-F1
#
_cell.length_a   1.000
_cell.length_b   1.000
_cell.length_c   1.000
_cell.angle_alpha   90.00
_cell.angle_beta   90.00
_cell.angle_gamma   90.00
#
_symmetry.space_group_name_H-M   'P 1'
#
loop_
_entity.id
_entity.type
_entity.pdbx_description
1 polymer ?
#
loop_
_entity_poly.entity_id
_entity_poly.type
_entity_poly.pdbx_seq_one_letter_code
_entity_poly.pdbx_strand_id
1 'polypeptide(L)'
;MTWSTISPRGKRSIHALLCGCAIAFLAPGSICAQLFTFSKQELMDYTAQEPFDRLPDGRPRVPNDLMKRARELSSEEVWAVLQEKGFNNQYADGFQVLYPGKTMVGRAFTIQFMPSRSDVDDVARAKAKNSGLPRLTNQTAIDMLQPGDVLVVDLFGKKVNGTIVGDNLFYYVMKATGGGGLVVDGSIRDLNGISEIDMPAYFRAVDPTPIGNVMLTGINIPIRIGSVTVMPGDLVVGDREGVYFIPPQLVREVLDRADEIHVHDEWTKKKFDEGKYKSSEIYSTPADPKLQQEYQEYLKRRLEEIRKQRSSK
;
A
#
# COMPACT_ATOMS: atom_id res chain seq x y z
N MET A 1 -87.36 41.20 -46.31
CA MET A 1 -86.71 42.32 -45.59
C MET A 1 -85.22 42.25 -45.84
N THR A 2 -84.77 43.11 -46.77
CA THR A 2 -83.50 43.87 -46.80
C THR A 2 -82.27 43.40 -46.01
N TRP A 3 -81.21 43.08 -46.77
CA TRP A 3 -79.80 43.49 -46.63
C TRP A 3 -79.35 44.16 -45.32
N SER A 4 -78.22 43.72 -44.74
CA SER A 4 -77.03 44.59 -44.64
C SER A 4 -75.75 43.86 -44.21
N THR A 5 -74.67 44.30 -44.86
CA THR A 5 -73.24 44.07 -44.73
C THR A 5 -72.64 44.21 -43.32
N ILE A 6 -71.51 43.54 -43.06
CA ILE A 6 -70.31 44.12 -42.42
C ILE A 6 -69.05 43.39 -42.93
N SER A 7 -68.05 44.19 -43.30
CA SER A 7 -66.67 43.87 -43.66
C SER A 7 -65.80 44.99 -43.03
N PRO A 8 -64.45 44.92 -42.99
CA PRO A 8 -63.62 44.06 -42.15
C PRO A 8 -62.57 44.90 -41.36
N ARG A 9 -61.57 44.22 -40.79
CA ARG A 9 -60.21 44.68 -40.40
C ARG A 9 -59.94 44.84 -38.90
N GLY A 10 -58.85 44.19 -38.49
CA GLY A 10 -58.18 44.47 -37.22
C GLY A 10 -57.23 43.37 -36.77
N LYS A 11 -56.30 42.94 -37.62
CA LYS A 11 -55.18 42.06 -37.23
C LYS A 11 -54.37 42.74 -36.11
N ARG A 12 -54.22 42.08 -34.96
CA ARG A 12 -53.11 42.31 -34.04
C ARG A 12 -52.46 40.95 -33.76
N SER A 13 -51.30 40.74 -34.36
CA SER A 13 -50.40 39.63 -34.05
C SER A 13 -49.95 39.76 -32.60
N ILE A 14 -50.35 38.82 -31.76
CA ILE A 14 -49.68 38.55 -30.50
C ILE A 14 -48.61 37.50 -30.82
N HIS A 15 -47.36 37.93 -30.90
CA HIS A 15 -46.22 37.02 -30.93
C HIS A 15 -46.15 36.36 -29.55
N ALA A 16 -46.72 35.16 -29.42
CA ALA A 16 -46.45 34.29 -28.29
C ALA A 16 -44.99 33.82 -28.41
N LEU A 17 -44.10 34.44 -27.65
CA LEU A 17 -42.77 33.90 -27.37
C LEU A 17 -42.96 32.52 -26.71
N LEU A 18 -42.83 31.46 -27.50
CA LEU A 18 -42.58 30.11 -27.00
C LEU A 18 -41.16 30.12 -26.40
N CYS A 19 -41.07 30.49 -25.13
CA CYS A 19 -39.92 30.18 -24.29
C CYS A 19 -39.90 28.66 -24.08
N GLY A 20 -39.26 27.95 -25.02
CA GLY A 20 -38.90 26.55 -24.85
C GLY A 20 -37.90 26.45 -23.71
N CYS A 21 -38.40 26.23 -22.49
CA CYS A 21 -37.59 25.79 -21.37
C CYS A 21 -37.02 24.42 -21.73
N ALA A 22 -35.78 24.39 -22.24
CA ALA A 22 -34.97 23.19 -22.23
C ALA A 22 -34.68 22.87 -20.76
N ILE A 23 -35.57 22.10 -20.15
CA ILE A 23 -35.29 21.42 -18.89
C ILE A 23 -34.20 20.43 -19.23
N ALA A 24 -32.95 20.84 -19.01
CA ALA A 24 -31.84 19.91 -18.93
C ALA A 24 -32.21 18.96 -17.79
N PHE A 25 -32.62 17.74 -18.14
CA PHE A 25 -32.62 16.63 -17.22
C PHE A 25 -31.16 16.44 -16.79
N LEU A 26 -30.77 17.12 -15.72
CA LEU A 26 -29.66 16.68 -14.88
C LEU A 26 -30.11 15.33 -14.35
N ALA A 27 -29.75 14.27 -15.08
CA ALA A 27 -29.81 12.93 -14.55
C ALA A 27 -29.06 13.00 -13.21
N PRO A 28 -29.68 12.64 -12.07
CA PRO A 28 -28.92 12.48 -10.85
C PRO A 28 -27.81 11.49 -11.18
N GLY A 29 -26.56 11.97 -11.15
CA GLY A 29 -25.41 11.09 -11.28
C GLY A 29 -25.65 9.93 -10.34
N SER A 30 -25.64 8.71 -10.86
CA SER A 30 -25.75 7.53 -10.01
C SER A 30 -24.63 7.66 -8.98
N ILE A 31 -24.98 7.99 -7.75
CA ILE A 31 -24.06 7.89 -6.63
C ILE A 31 -23.85 6.38 -6.48
N CYS A 32 -22.85 5.87 -7.21
CA CYS A 32 -22.28 4.55 -6.96
C CYS A 32 -21.72 4.65 -5.57
N ALA A 33 -22.51 4.23 -4.60
CA ALA A 33 -22.06 4.18 -3.24
C ALA A 33 -21.01 3.06 -3.19
N GLN A 34 -19.75 3.46 -3.21
CA GLN A 34 -18.63 2.55 -3.12
C GLN A 34 -18.67 1.87 -1.73
N LEU A 35 -18.09 0.67 -1.63
CA LEU A 35 -17.34 0.32 -0.42
C LEU A 35 -16.39 1.49 -0.08
N PHE A 36 -15.75 1.54 1.09
CA PHE A 36 -14.62 2.46 1.20
C PHE A 36 -13.50 1.89 0.29
N THR A 37 -13.57 2.24 -0.98
CA THR A 37 -12.63 1.94 -2.05
C THR A 37 -12.39 3.27 -2.69
N PHE A 38 -11.14 3.73 -2.65
CA PHE A 38 -10.80 4.92 -3.39
C PHE A 38 -11.04 4.65 -4.87
N SER A 39 -11.72 5.58 -5.53
CA SER A 39 -11.72 5.61 -6.98
C SER A 39 -10.27 5.70 -7.48
N LYS A 40 -10.07 5.30 -8.73
CA LYS A 40 -8.77 5.46 -9.39
C LYS A 40 -8.25 6.91 -9.28
N GLN A 41 -9.14 7.90 -9.43
CA GLN A 41 -8.78 9.30 -9.33
C GLN A 41 -8.37 9.69 -7.91
N GLU A 42 -9.12 9.28 -6.89
CA GLU A 42 -8.75 9.55 -5.49
C GLU A 42 -7.39 8.90 -5.15
N LEU A 43 -7.15 7.66 -5.57
CA LEU A 43 -5.81 7.04 -5.42
C LEU A 43 -4.73 7.90 -6.07
N MET A 44 -4.96 8.39 -7.28
CA MET A 44 -4.02 9.27 -7.98
C MET A 44 -3.79 10.57 -7.23
N ASP A 45 -4.82 11.19 -6.67
CA ASP A 45 -4.73 12.46 -5.94
C ASP A 45 -3.93 12.28 -4.64
N TYR A 46 -4.25 11.26 -3.84
CA TYR A 46 -3.56 10.99 -2.56
C TYR A 46 -2.15 10.43 -2.73
N THR A 47 -1.79 9.97 -3.93
CA THR A 47 -0.43 9.50 -4.26
C THR A 47 0.18 10.29 -5.41
N ALA A 48 -0.21 11.56 -5.59
CA ALA A 48 0.19 12.36 -6.75
C ALA A 48 1.70 12.61 -6.86
N GLN A 49 2.42 12.51 -5.73
CA GLN A 49 3.88 12.68 -5.68
C GLN A 49 4.66 11.45 -6.16
N GLU A 50 3.98 10.35 -6.49
CA GLU A 50 4.65 9.12 -6.93
C GLU A 50 5.38 9.33 -8.28
N PRO A 51 6.63 8.86 -8.41
CA PRO A 51 7.46 9.14 -9.58
C PRO A 51 7.46 8.01 -10.62
N PHE A 52 6.56 7.03 -10.50
CA PHE A 52 6.54 5.81 -11.30
C PHE A 52 5.32 5.73 -12.21
N ASP A 53 5.21 4.62 -12.95
CA ASP A 53 3.97 4.28 -13.63
C ASP A 53 2.91 3.81 -12.63
N ARG A 54 1.67 3.64 -13.10
CA ARG A 54 0.56 3.12 -12.26
C ARG A 54 0.08 1.74 -12.68
N LEU A 55 -0.47 1.02 -11.73
CA LEU A 55 -1.27 -0.18 -11.98
C LEU A 55 -2.64 0.21 -12.58
N PRO A 56 -3.35 -0.72 -13.24
CA PRO A 56 -4.68 -0.43 -13.82
C PRO A 56 -5.69 0.14 -12.81
N ASP A 57 -5.56 -0.26 -11.54
CA ASP A 57 -6.38 0.19 -10.41
C ASP A 57 -6.00 1.59 -9.86
N GLY A 58 -4.94 2.20 -10.37
CA GLY A 58 -4.48 3.54 -9.96
C GLY A 58 -3.35 3.54 -8.93
N ARG A 59 -3.01 2.39 -8.32
CA ARG A 59 -1.91 2.32 -7.36
C ARG A 59 -0.56 2.62 -8.02
N PRO A 60 0.38 3.26 -7.29
CA PRO A 60 1.77 3.40 -7.74
C PRO A 60 2.41 2.04 -8.08
N ARG A 61 3.11 1.96 -9.21
CA ARG A 61 3.82 0.76 -9.67
C ARG A 61 5.30 0.90 -9.37
N VAL A 62 5.70 0.60 -8.13
CA VAL A 62 7.12 0.48 -7.79
C VAL A 62 7.77 -0.59 -8.70
N PRO A 63 8.82 -0.25 -9.46
CA PRO A 63 9.48 -1.16 -10.39
C PRO A 63 10.05 -2.42 -9.73
N ASN A 64 10.06 -3.54 -10.47
CA ASN A 64 10.53 -4.83 -9.97
C ASN A 64 12.02 -4.84 -9.59
N ASP A 65 12.86 -4.07 -10.29
CA ASP A 65 14.28 -3.92 -9.98
C ASP A 65 14.49 -3.19 -8.64
N LEU A 66 13.68 -2.16 -8.35
CA LEU A 66 13.70 -1.48 -7.06
C LEU A 66 13.20 -2.39 -5.94
N MET A 67 12.13 -3.15 -6.17
CA MET A 67 11.67 -4.16 -5.20
C MET A 67 12.73 -5.26 -4.98
N LYS A 68 13.50 -5.62 -6.02
CA LYS A 68 14.59 -6.58 -5.87
C LYS A 68 15.72 -6.01 -5.00
N ARG A 69 16.13 -4.76 -5.23
CA ARG A 69 17.11 -4.06 -4.38
C ARG A 69 16.62 -3.94 -2.94
N ALA A 70 15.34 -3.64 -2.74
CA ALA A 70 14.75 -3.46 -1.42
C ALA A 70 14.79 -4.72 -0.53
N ARG A 71 15.03 -5.92 -1.09
CA ARG A 71 15.21 -7.15 -0.29
C ARG A 71 16.50 -7.15 0.53
N GLU A 72 17.47 -6.33 0.14
CA GLU A 72 18.77 -6.19 0.81
C GLU A 72 18.73 -5.14 1.92
N LEU A 73 17.63 -4.38 2.05
CA LEU A 73 17.49 -3.34 3.06
C LEU A 73 17.41 -3.91 4.48
N SER A 74 18.10 -3.24 5.39
CA SER A 74 17.94 -3.37 6.83
C SER A 74 16.93 -2.36 7.39
N SER A 75 16.45 -2.63 8.62
CA SER A 75 15.57 -1.72 9.36
C SER A 75 16.15 -0.31 9.52
N GLU A 76 17.44 -0.22 9.85
CA GLU A 76 18.15 1.06 10.04
C GLU A 76 18.17 1.89 8.76
N GLU A 77 18.49 1.28 7.62
CA GLU A 77 18.57 1.96 6.33
C GLU A 77 17.22 2.55 5.90
N VAL A 78 16.13 1.82 6.15
CA VAL A 78 14.78 2.32 5.88
C VAL A 78 14.41 3.44 6.86
N TRP A 79 14.63 3.20 8.15
CA TRP A 79 14.21 4.10 9.22
C TRP A 79 14.90 5.46 9.16
N ALA A 80 16.22 5.49 8.93
CA ALA A 80 17.02 6.72 8.90
C ALA A 80 16.45 7.73 7.89
N VAL A 81 16.15 7.28 6.69
CA VAL A 81 15.66 8.14 5.60
C VAL A 81 14.23 8.63 5.86
N LEU A 82 13.35 7.74 6.34
CA LEU A 82 11.96 8.11 6.59
C LEU A 82 11.86 9.19 7.69
N GLN A 83 12.63 9.06 8.78
CA GLN A 83 12.67 10.07 9.85
C GLN A 83 13.21 11.41 9.37
N GLU A 84 14.29 11.42 8.57
CA GLU A 84 14.85 12.66 7.97
C GLU A 84 13.81 13.39 7.10
N LYS A 85 12.90 12.65 6.47
CA LYS A 85 11.80 13.19 5.65
C LYS A 85 10.52 13.49 6.42
N GLY A 86 10.52 13.32 7.75
CA GLY A 86 9.37 13.58 8.63
C GLY A 86 8.30 12.47 8.63
N PHE A 87 8.60 11.30 8.07
CA PHE A 87 7.72 10.14 8.05
C PHE A 87 7.90 9.29 9.30
N ASN A 88 7.46 9.83 10.43
CA ASN A 88 7.85 9.31 11.75
C ASN A 88 7.12 8.03 12.19
N ASN A 89 6.06 7.64 11.48
CA ASN A 89 5.14 6.57 11.87
C ASN A 89 5.16 5.38 10.91
N GLN A 90 6.21 5.21 10.08
CA GLN A 90 6.21 4.23 8.98
C GLN A 90 6.71 2.83 9.36
N TYR A 91 6.66 2.48 10.64
CA TYR A 91 7.05 1.18 11.17
C TYR A 91 5.95 0.61 12.06
N ALA A 92 5.67 -0.68 11.90
CA ALA A 92 4.80 -1.47 12.77
C ALA A 92 5.53 -2.72 13.26
N ASP A 93 5.43 -2.99 14.55
CA ASP A 93 6.07 -4.12 15.24
C ASP A 93 5.04 -5.05 15.87
N GLY A 94 5.49 -5.98 16.73
CA GLY A 94 4.62 -6.82 17.57
C GLY A 94 3.91 -7.95 16.80
N PHE A 95 4.47 -8.35 15.67
CA PHE A 95 3.99 -9.47 14.87
C PHE A 95 4.65 -10.78 15.28
N GLN A 96 3.93 -11.87 15.11
CA GLN A 96 4.55 -13.17 14.86
C GLN A 96 5.02 -13.19 13.41
N VAL A 97 6.27 -13.59 13.21
CA VAL A 97 6.93 -13.60 11.89
C VAL A 97 7.12 -15.05 11.46
N LEU A 98 6.50 -15.44 10.34
CA LEU A 98 6.54 -16.82 9.86
C LEU A 98 7.96 -17.27 9.48
N TYR A 99 8.71 -16.40 8.81
CA TYR A 99 10.09 -16.66 8.37
C TYR A 99 11.02 -15.51 8.77
N PRO A 100 11.54 -15.48 10.02
CA PRO A 100 12.41 -14.39 10.50
C PRO A 100 13.73 -14.19 9.71
N GLY A 101 14.12 -15.17 8.90
CA GLY A 101 15.29 -15.10 8.02
C GLY A 101 15.00 -14.60 6.60
N LYS A 102 13.74 -14.27 6.27
CA LYS A 102 13.33 -13.87 4.93
C LYS A 102 12.74 -12.46 4.94
N THR A 103 13.33 -11.59 4.12
CA THR A 103 12.81 -10.24 3.91
C THR A 103 11.56 -10.26 3.04
N MET A 104 10.48 -9.67 3.53
CA MET A 104 9.26 -9.44 2.76
C MET A 104 9.42 -8.16 1.93
N VAL A 105 9.09 -8.21 0.64
CA VAL A 105 9.06 -7.02 -0.21
C VAL A 105 7.92 -7.11 -1.22
N GLY A 106 7.11 -6.07 -1.30
CA GLY A 106 6.14 -5.87 -2.37
C GLY A 106 5.30 -4.61 -2.16
N ARG A 107 4.36 -4.36 -3.05
CA ARG A 107 3.50 -3.16 -2.98
C ARG A 107 2.27 -3.46 -2.14
N ALA A 108 1.88 -2.54 -1.27
CA ALA A 108 0.71 -2.72 -0.43
C ALA A 108 -0.57 -2.87 -1.27
N PHE A 109 -1.26 -4.00 -1.10
CA PHE A 109 -2.68 -4.16 -1.43
C PHE A 109 -3.44 -4.15 -0.11
N THR A 110 -4.15 -3.06 0.17
CA THR A 110 -4.76 -2.85 1.49
C THR A 110 -6.20 -3.32 1.51
N ILE A 111 -6.59 -4.01 2.58
CA ILE A 111 -7.99 -4.33 2.87
C ILE A 111 -8.31 -4.00 4.32
N GLN A 112 -9.52 -3.51 4.56
CA GLN A 112 -10.01 -3.20 5.89
C GLN A 112 -11.26 -3.99 6.21
N PHE A 113 -11.29 -4.52 7.42
CA PHE A 113 -12.49 -5.06 8.03
C PHE A 113 -12.93 -4.22 9.22
N MET A 114 -14.21 -4.33 9.55
CA MET A 114 -14.78 -3.82 10.80
C MET A 114 -15.60 -4.92 11.48
N PRO A 115 -15.88 -4.79 12.80
CA PRO A 115 -16.82 -5.67 13.48
C PRO A 115 -18.17 -5.74 12.76
N SER A 116 -18.78 -6.92 12.74
CA SER A 116 -20.07 -7.10 12.05
C SER A 116 -21.20 -6.24 12.63
N ARG A 117 -21.91 -5.56 11.74
CA ARG A 117 -23.19 -4.88 11.96
C ARG A 117 -24.10 -5.15 10.77
N SER A 118 -25.12 -5.98 10.97
CA SER A 118 -25.98 -6.46 9.87
C SER A 118 -26.64 -5.31 9.10
N ASP A 119 -27.11 -4.28 9.79
CA ASP A 119 -27.75 -3.11 9.18
C ASP A 119 -26.81 -2.35 8.22
N VAL A 120 -25.51 -2.36 8.50
CA VAL A 120 -24.49 -1.74 7.64
C VAL A 120 -24.00 -2.72 6.57
N ASP A 121 -23.85 -4.01 6.92
CA ASP A 121 -23.37 -5.06 6.00
C ASP A 121 -24.36 -5.29 4.86
N ASP A 122 -25.67 -5.30 5.14
CA ASP A 122 -26.70 -5.45 4.13
C ASP A 122 -26.61 -4.34 3.08
N VAL A 123 -26.39 -3.10 3.53
CA VAL A 123 -26.19 -1.95 2.64
C VAL A 123 -24.90 -2.10 1.83
N ALA A 124 -23.79 -2.50 2.45
CA ALA A 124 -22.51 -2.70 1.78
C ALA A 124 -22.59 -3.81 0.72
N ARG A 125 -23.22 -4.95 1.04
CA ARG A 125 -23.44 -6.07 0.12
C ARG A 125 -24.34 -5.69 -1.05
N ALA A 126 -25.44 -4.98 -0.79
CA ALA A 126 -26.32 -4.49 -1.85
C ALA A 126 -25.58 -3.56 -2.82
N LYS A 127 -24.76 -2.64 -2.29
CA LYS A 127 -23.92 -1.75 -3.08
C LYS A 127 -22.88 -2.52 -3.92
N ALA A 128 -22.15 -3.45 -3.30
CA ALA A 128 -21.17 -4.28 -4.00
C ALA A 128 -21.80 -5.04 -5.18
N LYS A 129 -22.98 -5.65 -4.97
CA LYS A 129 -23.74 -6.34 -6.01
C LYS A 129 -24.10 -5.42 -7.17
N ASN A 130 -24.55 -4.19 -6.88
CA ASN A 130 -24.88 -3.20 -7.91
C ASN A 130 -23.66 -2.72 -8.69
N SER A 131 -22.47 -2.75 -8.08
CA SER A 131 -21.19 -2.44 -8.74
C SER A 131 -20.58 -3.63 -9.49
N GLY A 132 -21.29 -4.76 -9.61
CA GLY A 132 -20.83 -5.94 -10.33
C GLY A 132 -19.99 -6.92 -9.51
N LEU A 133 -19.80 -6.68 -8.21
CA LEU A 133 -19.13 -7.63 -7.32
C LEU A 133 -20.17 -8.62 -6.75
N PRO A 134 -20.08 -9.92 -7.09
CA PRO A 134 -21.13 -10.89 -6.73
C PRO A 134 -21.21 -11.17 -5.22
N ARG A 135 -20.07 -11.07 -4.52
CA ARG A 135 -19.95 -11.28 -3.08
C ARG A 135 -18.98 -10.28 -2.50
N LEU A 136 -19.17 -9.97 -1.22
CA LEU A 136 -18.27 -9.14 -0.44
C LEU A 136 -17.64 -10.01 0.65
N THR A 137 -16.51 -10.63 0.33
CA THR A 137 -15.81 -11.64 1.13
C THR A 137 -14.30 -11.40 1.09
N ASN A 138 -13.54 -12.03 1.98
CA ASN A 138 -12.09 -11.99 1.93
C ASN A 138 -11.54 -12.56 0.60
N GLN A 139 -12.15 -13.62 0.04
CA GLN A 139 -11.73 -14.14 -1.27
C GLN A 139 -11.88 -13.11 -2.38
N THR A 140 -12.97 -12.32 -2.37
CA THR A 140 -13.20 -11.28 -3.39
C THR A 140 -12.07 -10.27 -3.45
N ALA A 141 -11.50 -9.89 -2.30
CA ALA A 141 -10.37 -8.96 -2.28
C ALA A 141 -9.06 -9.68 -2.65
N ILE A 142 -8.86 -10.91 -2.19
CA ILE A 142 -7.70 -11.74 -2.53
C ILE A 142 -7.60 -11.99 -4.05
N ASP A 143 -8.72 -12.15 -4.74
CA ASP A 143 -8.78 -12.35 -6.20
C ASP A 143 -8.31 -11.14 -7.01
N MET A 144 -8.19 -9.95 -6.38
CA MET A 144 -7.72 -8.72 -7.03
C MET A 144 -6.21 -8.54 -6.95
N LEU A 145 -5.50 -9.38 -6.18
CA LEU A 145 -4.06 -9.31 -6.01
C LEU A 145 -3.32 -9.40 -7.35
N GLN A 146 -2.24 -8.64 -7.48
CA GLN A 146 -1.36 -8.64 -8.65
C GLN A 146 0.02 -9.18 -8.29
N PRO A 147 0.79 -9.69 -9.28
CA PRO A 147 2.18 -10.10 -9.05
C PRO A 147 3.03 -8.96 -8.48
N GLY A 148 3.71 -9.20 -7.36
CA GLY A 148 4.50 -8.22 -6.61
C GLY A 148 3.75 -7.51 -5.48
N ASP A 149 2.50 -7.87 -5.20
CA ASP A 149 1.73 -7.29 -4.10
C ASP A 149 2.01 -7.98 -2.76
N VAL A 150 1.97 -7.21 -1.67
CA VAL A 150 1.84 -7.71 -0.30
C VAL A 150 0.42 -7.43 0.14
N LEU A 151 -0.30 -8.47 0.59
CA LEU A 151 -1.63 -8.30 1.15
C LEU A 151 -1.52 -7.72 2.56
N VAL A 152 -2.03 -6.50 2.78
CA VAL A 152 -2.00 -5.81 4.07
C VAL A 152 -3.42 -5.67 4.60
N VAL A 153 -3.66 -6.24 5.78
CA VAL A 153 -5.01 -6.47 6.30
C VAL A 153 -5.18 -5.79 7.65
N ASP A 154 -6.05 -4.78 7.71
CA ASP A 154 -6.60 -4.28 8.97
C ASP A 154 -7.81 -5.15 9.34
N LEU A 155 -7.62 -6.01 10.33
CA LEU A 155 -8.66 -6.86 10.90
C LEU A 155 -8.90 -6.51 12.37
N PHE A 156 -8.65 -5.23 12.72
CA PHE A 156 -8.90 -4.63 14.02
C PHE A 156 -8.39 -5.45 15.22
N GLY A 157 -7.26 -6.15 15.03
CA GLY A 157 -6.64 -7.01 16.05
C GLY A 157 -7.46 -8.26 16.42
N LYS A 158 -8.47 -8.62 15.61
CA LYS A 158 -9.35 -9.76 15.92
C LYS A 158 -8.60 -11.08 15.88
N LYS A 159 -8.66 -11.82 16.98
CA LYS A 159 -8.17 -13.20 17.10
C LYS A 159 -9.27 -14.22 16.78
N VAL A 160 -10.21 -14.42 17.70
CA VAL A 160 -11.31 -15.39 17.50
C VAL A 160 -12.22 -14.90 16.36
N ASN A 161 -12.46 -15.76 15.38
CA ASN A 161 -13.13 -15.54 14.10
C ASN A 161 -12.44 -14.49 13.21
N GLY A 162 -11.18 -14.16 13.50
CA GLY A 162 -10.40 -13.12 12.82
C GLY A 162 -9.31 -13.69 11.94
N THR A 163 -9.53 -14.83 11.29
CA THR A 163 -8.49 -15.55 10.53
C THR A 163 -8.61 -15.26 9.04
N ILE A 164 -7.84 -14.31 8.51
CA ILE A 164 -8.00 -13.85 7.12
C ILE A 164 -7.73 -14.95 6.08
N VAL A 165 -6.80 -15.86 6.39
CA VAL A 165 -6.41 -17.00 5.56
C VAL A 165 -6.21 -18.26 6.40
N GLY A 166 -6.47 -19.41 5.79
CA GLY A 166 -5.88 -20.71 6.12
C GLY A 166 -4.89 -21.12 5.02
N ASP A 167 -4.40 -22.35 5.06
CA ASP A 167 -3.36 -22.88 4.16
C ASP A 167 -3.64 -22.68 2.66
N ASN A 168 -4.85 -23.01 2.19
CA ASN A 168 -5.24 -22.92 0.78
C ASN A 168 -5.29 -21.48 0.27
N LEU A 169 -5.84 -20.57 1.07
CA LEU A 169 -5.89 -19.15 0.69
C LEU A 169 -4.50 -18.51 0.79
N PHE A 170 -3.67 -18.92 1.75
CA PHE A 170 -2.29 -18.48 1.84
C PHE A 170 -1.48 -18.93 0.61
N TYR A 171 -1.65 -20.18 0.16
CA TYR A 171 -1.06 -20.68 -1.07
C TYR A 171 -1.53 -19.91 -2.30
N TYR A 172 -2.81 -19.57 -2.37
CA TYR A 172 -3.34 -18.75 -3.46
C TYR A 172 -2.72 -17.34 -3.47
N VAL A 173 -2.61 -16.68 -2.31
CA VAL A 173 -1.93 -15.37 -2.18
C VAL A 173 -0.49 -15.47 -2.66
N MET A 174 0.24 -16.53 -2.29
CA MET A 174 1.61 -16.75 -2.80
C MET A 174 1.64 -16.85 -4.32
N LYS A 175 0.70 -17.59 -4.94
CA LYS A 175 0.66 -17.74 -6.40
C LYS A 175 0.27 -16.44 -7.11
N ALA A 176 -0.75 -15.73 -6.62
CA ALA A 176 -1.22 -14.47 -7.21
C ALA A 176 -0.17 -13.36 -7.14
N THR A 177 0.57 -13.30 -6.03
CA THR A 177 1.59 -12.26 -5.78
C THR A 177 2.99 -12.64 -6.27
N GLY A 178 3.22 -13.90 -6.62
CA GLY A 178 4.59 -14.40 -6.86
C GLY A 178 5.44 -14.43 -5.59
N GLY A 179 4.81 -14.60 -4.43
CA GLY A 179 5.47 -14.68 -3.11
C GLY A 179 5.75 -13.31 -2.47
N GLY A 180 4.92 -12.30 -2.73
CA GLY A 180 5.11 -10.95 -2.18
C GLY A 180 5.02 -10.90 -0.66
N GLY A 181 3.92 -11.41 -0.09
CA GLY A 181 3.78 -11.59 1.37
C GLY A 181 2.39 -11.28 1.92
N LEU A 182 2.26 -11.39 3.24
CA LEU A 182 1.04 -11.14 3.99
C LEU A 182 1.34 -10.39 5.30
N VAL A 183 0.60 -9.31 5.57
CA VAL A 183 0.61 -8.57 6.85
C VAL A 183 -0.81 -8.50 7.38
N VAL A 184 -1.03 -8.94 8.62
CA VAL A 184 -2.36 -9.01 9.23
C VAL A 184 -2.35 -8.39 10.62
N ASP A 185 -3.07 -7.29 10.80
CA ASP A 185 -3.43 -6.79 12.13
C ASP A 185 -4.65 -7.56 12.67
N GLY A 186 -4.41 -8.84 12.97
CA GLY A 186 -5.41 -9.84 13.30
C GLY A 186 -4.78 -11.23 13.32
N SER A 187 -5.55 -12.27 12.99
CA SER A 187 -5.05 -13.64 13.03
C SER A 187 -5.07 -14.37 11.69
N ILE A 188 -4.38 -15.51 11.68
CA ILE A 188 -4.44 -16.52 10.62
C ILE A 188 -4.78 -17.88 11.25
N ARG A 189 -5.05 -18.89 10.42
CA ARG A 189 -5.26 -20.28 10.87
C ARG A 189 -4.44 -21.27 10.06
N ASP A 190 -4.46 -22.53 10.47
CA ASP A 190 -3.79 -23.65 9.77
C ASP A 190 -2.26 -23.47 9.69
N LEU A 191 -1.62 -23.03 10.78
CA LEU A 191 -0.19 -22.69 10.81
C LEU A 191 0.72 -23.83 10.33
N ASN A 192 0.38 -25.09 10.64
CA ASN A 192 1.14 -26.26 10.17
C ASN A 192 1.18 -26.38 8.65
N GLY A 193 0.09 -26.04 7.95
CA GLY A 193 0.07 -26.03 6.49
C GLY A 193 0.76 -24.78 5.92
N ILE A 194 0.56 -23.63 6.58
CA ILE A 194 1.16 -22.35 6.19
C ILE A 194 2.70 -22.37 6.32
N SER A 195 3.26 -23.05 7.33
CA SER A 195 4.71 -23.11 7.56
C SER A 195 5.50 -23.85 6.48
N GLU A 196 4.82 -24.61 5.62
CA GLU A 196 5.42 -25.29 4.47
C GLU A 196 5.38 -24.45 3.18
N ILE A 197 4.72 -23.29 3.21
CA ILE A 197 4.53 -22.42 2.05
C ILE A 197 5.52 -21.28 2.11
N ASP A 198 6.43 -21.23 1.14
CA ASP A 198 7.62 -20.35 1.13
C ASP A 198 7.36 -18.85 0.86
N MET A 199 6.40 -18.25 1.56
CA MET A 199 6.03 -16.82 1.47
C MET A 199 6.11 -16.16 2.86
N PRO A 200 6.71 -14.96 2.99
CA PRO A 200 6.78 -14.29 4.28
C PRO A 200 5.40 -13.82 4.76
N ALA A 201 5.16 -13.93 6.07
CA ALA A 201 3.91 -13.51 6.70
C ALA A 201 4.12 -12.94 8.09
N TYR A 202 3.34 -11.90 8.41
CA TYR A 202 3.35 -11.14 9.66
C TYR A 202 1.91 -11.08 10.19
N PHE A 203 1.67 -11.59 11.39
CA PHE A 203 0.32 -11.67 11.95
C PHE A 203 0.33 -11.51 13.47
N ARG A 204 -0.75 -11.03 14.08
CA ARG A 204 -0.81 -10.82 15.55
C ARG A 204 -1.03 -12.12 16.32
N ALA A 205 -1.85 -13.02 15.78
CA ALA A 205 -2.22 -14.25 16.46
C ALA A 205 -2.54 -15.40 15.51
N VAL A 206 -2.69 -16.59 16.09
CA VAL A 206 -3.23 -17.77 15.41
C VAL A 206 -4.47 -18.22 16.17
N ASP A 207 -5.50 -18.64 15.44
CA ASP A 207 -6.74 -19.17 15.98
C ASP A 207 -7.33 -20.22 15.01
N PRO A 208 -8.00 -21.29 15.48
CA PRO A 208 -8.53 -22.32 14.57
C PRO A 208 -9.86 -21.96 13.91
N THR A 209 -10.55 -20.92 14.37
CA THR A 209 -11.88 -20.54 13.84
C THR A 209 -11.78 -19.99 12.42
N PRO A 210 -12.79 -20.16 11.56
CA PRO A 210 -12.83 -19.47 10.28
C PRO A 210 -13.19 -17.98 10.46
N ILE A 211 -12.90 -17.16 9.45
CA ILE A 211 -13.29 -15.74 9.44
C ILE A 211 -14.80 -15.59 9.64
N GLY A 212 -15.22 -14.71 10.54
CA GLY A 212 -16.61 -14.48 10.86
C GLY A 212 -16.82 -13.30 11.81
N ASN A 213 -18.05 -12.83 11.93
CA ASN A 213 -18.41 -11.64 12.72
C ASN A 213 -17.58 -10.40 12.34
N VAL A 214 -17.30 -10.27 11.04
CA VAL A 214 -16.57 -9.15 10.43
C VAL A 214 -17.28 -8.72 9.15
N MET A 215 -17.03 -7.49 8.73
CA MET A 215 -17.45 -6.94 7.46
C MET A 215 -16.23 -6.43 6.70
N LEU A 216 -16.11 -6.76 5.42
CA LEU A 216 -15.12 -6.14 4.55
C LEU A 216 -15.62 -4.73 4.20
N THR A 217 -14.98 -3.71 4.76
CA THR A 217 -15.41 -2.32 4.63
C THR A 217 -14.61 -1.53 3.61
N GLY A 218 -13.40 -2.00 3.27
CA GLY A 218 -12.62 -1.35 2.23
C GLY A 218 -11.58 -2.21 1.54
N ILE A 219 -11.28 -1.84 0.29
CA ILE A 219 -10.29 -2.44 -0.59
C ILE A 219 -9.56 -1.29 -1.27
N ASN A 220 -8.22 -1.31 -1.29
CA ASN A 220 -7.36 -0.25 -1.81
C ASN A 220 -7.75 1.13 -1.25
N ILE A 221 -7.81 1.22 0.07
CA ILE A 221 -7.94 2.47 0.82
C ILE A 221 -6.80 2.65 1.82
N PRO A 222 -6.58 3.87 2.33
CA PRO A 222 -5.72 4.06 3.49
C PRO A 222 -6.25 3.22 4.65
N ILE A 223 -5.38 2.43 5.27
CA ILE A 223 -5.69 1.65 6.47
C ILE A 223 -4.67 1.95 7.55
N ARG A 224 -4.98 1.56 8.79
CA ARG A 224 -4.04 1.69 9.90
C ARG A 224 -3.50 0.33 10.31
N ILE A 225 -2.17 0.22 10.38
CA ILE A 225 -1.48 -0.96 10.94
C ILE A 225 -0.55 -0.44 12.04
N GLY A 226 -0.86 -0.74 13.31
CA GLY A 226 -0.14 -0.13 14.43
C GLY A 226 -0.28 1.40 14.43
N SER A 227 0.83 2.13 14.40
CA SER A 227 0.87 3.59 14.26
C SER A 227 0.91 4.06 12.79
N VAL A 228 1.03 3.15 11.84
CA VAL A 228 1.26 3.47 10.42
C VAL A 228 -0.05 3.76 9.69
N THR A 229 -0.09 4.83 8.91
CA THR A 229 -1.06 5.01 7.84
C THR A 229 -0.50 4.35 6.58
N VAL A 230 -1.06 3.19 6.21
CA VAL A 230 -0.63 2.44 5.03
C VAL A 230 -1.46 2.86 3.83
N MET A 231 -0.80 3.38 2.80
CA MET A 231 -1.44 3.72 1.53
C MET A 231 -1.37 2.55 0.54
N PRO A 232 -2.40 2.34 -0.29
CA PRO A 232 -2.34 1.38 -1.39
C PRO A 232 -1.17 1.72 -2.33
N GLY A 233 -0.27 0.74 -2.55
CA GLY A 233 0.91 0.89 -3.39
C GLY A 233 2.19 1.33 -2.67
N ASP A 234 2.15 1.60 -1.36
CA ASP A 234 3.38 1.76 -0.56
C ASP A 234 4.29 0.54 -0.73
N LEU A 235 5.61 0.77 -0.77
CA LEU A 235 6.56 -0.34 -0.75
C LEU A 235 6.63 -0.88 0.67
N VAL A 236 6.18 -2.11 0.84
CA VAL A 236 6.26 -2.84 2.10
C VAL A 236 7.61 -3.54 2.16
N VAL A 237 8.36 -3.32 3.24
CA VAL A 237 9.58 -4.06 3.58
C VAL A 237 9.40 -4.66 4.96
N GLY A 238 9.59 -5.96 5.11
CA GLY A 238 9.46 -6.62 6.42
C GLY A 238 10.69 -7.45 6.76
N ASP A 239 11.12 -7.39 8.00
CA ASP A 239 12.24 -8.15 8.56
C ASP A 239 11.86 -8.80 9.90
N ARG A 240 12.83 -9.30 10.66
CA ARG A 240 12.55 -9.93 11.97
C ARG A 240 12.01 -8.98 13.03
N GLU A 241 12.19 -7.67 12.86
CA GLU A 241 11.78 -6.65 13.83
C GLU A 241 10.36 -6.19 13.55
N GLY A 242 9.95 -6.10 12.29
CA GLY A 242 8.58 -5.75 11.94
C GLY A 242 8.39 -5.44 10.47
N VAL A 243 7.51 -4.47 10.19
CA VAL A 243 7.14 -4.07 8.84
C VAL A 243 7.24 -2.57 8.69
N TYR A 244 7.91 -2.14 7.62
CA TYR A 244 8.09 -0.77 7.19
C TYR A 244 7.25 -0.50 5.94
N PHE A 245 6.63 0.68 5.89
CA PHE A 245 5.82 1.12 4.76
C PHE A 245 6.43 2.37 4.16
N ILE A 246 7.09 2.21 3.02
CA ILE A 246 7.84 3.28 2.37
C ILE A 246 6.95 3.93 1.30
N PRO A 247 6.63 5.24 1.43
CA PRO A 247 5.91 5.96 0.39
C PRO A 247 6.64 5.86 -0.96
N PRO A 248 5.95 5.62 -2.09
CA PRO A 248 6.58 5.37 -3.38
C PRO A 248 7.57 6.45 -3.82
N GLN A 249 7.27 7.71 -3.53
CA GLN A 249 8.14 8.85 -3.83
C GLN A 249 9.49 8.84 -3.11
N LEU A 250 9.61 8.10 -2.01
CA LEU A 250 10.86 7.97 -1.26
C LEU A 250 11.64 6.72 -1.61
N VAL A 251 11.09 5.77 -2.38
CA VAL A 251 11.73 4.46 -2.62
C VAL A 251 13.13 4.59 -3.21
N ARG A 252 13.33 5.45 -4.21
CA ARG A 252 14.66 5.65 -4.81
C ARG A 252 15.65 6.22 -3.80
N GLU A 253 15.21 7.25 -3.07
CA GLU A 253 16.06 7.91 -2.07
C GLU A 253 16.43 6.97 -0.93
N VAL A 254 15.49 6.17 -0.42
CA VAL A 254 15.76 5.13 0.59
C VAL A 254 16.81 4.16 0.06
N LEU A 255 16.65 3.65 -1.15
CA LEU A 255 17.58 2.68 -1.73
C LEU A 255 18.97 3.26 -2.01
N ASP A 256 19.06 4.52 -2.39
CA ASP A 256 20.34 5.16 -2.70
C ASP A 256 21.08 5.53 -1.40
N ARG A 257 20.35 5.99 -0.38
CA ARG A 257 20.92 6.29 0.95
C ARG A 257 21.27 5.02 1.72
N ALA A 258 20.54 3.94 1.53
CA ALA A 258 20.89 2.62 2.07
C ALA A 258 22.28 2.17 1.62
N ASP A 259 22.65 2.38 0.36
CA ASP A 259 24.01 2.06 -0.11
C ASP A 259 25.08 2.84 0.66
N GLU A 260 24.82 4.12 0.98
CA GLU A 260 25.76 4.95 1.74
C GLU A 260 25.89 4.47 3.19
N ILE A 261 24.76 4.13 3.83
CA ILE A 261 24.72 3.57 5.20
C ILE A 261 25.44 2.22 5.23
N HIS A 262 25.17 1.34 4.27
CA HIS A 262 25.84 0.05 4.15
C HIS A 262 27.36 0.18 4.06
N VAL A 263 27.83 1.09 3.19
CA VAL A 263 29.27 1.34 3.02
C VAL A 263 29.88 2.00 4.26
N HIS A 264 29.12 2.87 4.94
CA HIS A 264 29.53 3.45 6.21
C HIS A 264 29.74 2.36 7.27
N ASP A 265 28.79 1.46 7.42
CA ASP A 265 28.85 0.34 8.36
C ASP A 265 29.99 -0.63 8.05
N GLU A 266 30.19 -0.95 6.77
CA GLU A 266 31.29 -1.77 6.30
C GLU A 266 32.65 -1.17 6.72
N TRP A 267 32.82 0.14 6.49
CA TRP A 267 34.05 0.84 6.87
C TRP A 267 34.23 0.94 8.39
N THR A 268 33.16 1.26 9.13
CA THR A 268 33.18 1.38 10.59
C THR A 268 33.56 0.04 11.24
N LYS A 269 32.98 -1.07 10.80
CA LYS A 269 33.35 -2.43 11.26
C LYS A 269 34.81 -2.74 10.97
N LYS A 270 35.26 -2.45 9.74
CA LYS A 270 36.67 -2.63 9.35
C LYS A 270 37.63 -1.84 10.25
N LYS A 271 37.26 -0.64 10.67
CA LYS A 271 38.08 0.17 11.61
C LYS A 271 38.11 -0.43 13.00
N PHE A 272 37.00 -0.96 13.49
CA PHE A 272 36.98 -1.65 14.78
C PHE A 272 37.79 -2.96 14.75
N ASP A 273 37.79 -3.68 13.63
CA ASP A 273 38.60 -4.90 13.46
C ASP A 273 40.12 -4.62 13.54
N GLU A 274 40.58 -3.38 13.32
CA GLU A 274 41.98 -3.00 13.53
C GLU A 274 42.39 -3.00 15.02
N GLY A 275 41.43 -2.96 15.96
CA GLY A 275 41.66 -2.97 17.40
C GLY A 275 42.31 -1.70 17.95
N LYS A 276 42.36 -0.61 17.17
CA LYS A 276 43.05 0.64 17.52
C LYS A 276 42.13 1.78 17.95
N TYR A 277 40.86 1.72 17.54
CA TYR A 277 39.92 2.83 17.70
C TYR A 277 38.79 2.45 18.66
N LYS A 278 38.36 3.43 19.46
CA LYS A 278 37.14 3.35 20.27
C LYS A 278 35.92 3.73 19.44
N SER A 279 34.74 3.29 19.87
CA SER A 279 33.47 3.64 19.23
C SER A 279 33.31 5.15 19.05
N SER A 280 33.60 5.95 20.09
CA SER A 280 33.46 7.41 20.07
C SER A 280 34.40 8.14 19.10
N GLU A 281 35.44 7.48 18.59
CA GLU A 281 36.42 8.07 17.67
C GLU A 281 36.02 7.86 16.20
N ILE A 282 35.12 6.92 15.93
CA ILE A 282 34.71 6.50 14.59
C ILE A 282 33.22 6.80 14.34
N TYR A 283 32.35 6.48 15.30
CA TYR A 283 30.90 6.53 15.15
C TYR A 283 30.32 7.85 15.70
N SER A 284 29.40 8.54 15.01
CA SER A 284 28.82 8.25 13.68
C SER A 284 29.63 8.84 12.51
N THR A 285 30.60 9.69 12.79
CA THR A 285 31.59 10.18 11.81
C THR A 285 32.89 10.43 12.57
N PRO A 286 34.07 10.05 12.02
CA PRO A 286 35.34 10.21 12.72
C PRO A 286 35.64 11.68 13.05
N ALA A 287 36.22 11.94 14.22
CA ALA A 287 36.65 13.30 14.59
C ALA A 287 38.02 13.68 13.99
N ASP A 288 38.88 12.71 13.72
CA ASP A 288 40.20 12.94 13.12
C ASP A 288 40.05 13.29 11.62
N PRO A 289 40.54 14.46 11.16
CA PRO A 289 40.49 14.85 9.75
C PRO A 289 41.11 13.82 8.79
N LYS A 290 42.15 13.08 9.21
CA LYS A 290 42.76 12.04 8.38
C LYS A 290 41.82 10.86 8.18
N LEU A 291 41.13 10.44 9.25
CA LEU A 291 40.13 9.37 9.16
C LEU A 291 38.91 9.80 8.37
N GLN A 292 38.51 11.07 8.46
CA GLN A 292 37.46 11.63 7.62
C GLN A 292 37.82 11.56 6.14
N GLN A 293 39.04 11.97 5.77
CA GLN A 293 39.50 11.87 4.39
C GLN A 293 39.53 10.41 3.91
N GLU A 294 40.09 9.51 4.72
CA GLU A 294 40.11 8.07 4.41
C GLU A 294 38.71 7.51 4.20
N TYR A 295 37.76 7.87 5.08
CA TYR A 295 36.37 7.47 4.98
C TYR A 295 35.71 7.97 3.69
N GLN A 296 35.89 9.25 3.32
CA GLN A 296 35.31 9.82 2.11
C GLN A 296 35.86 9.16 0.84
N GLU A 297 37.17 8.88 0.81
CA GLU A 297 37.80 8.14 -0.30
C GLU A 297 37.26 6.70 -0.39
N TYR A 298 37.09 6.03 0.75
CA TYR A 298 36.49 4.69 0.84
C TYR A 298 35.05 4.68 0.32
N LEU A 299 34.23 5.60 0.83
CA LEU A 299 32.81 5.75 0.49
C LEU A 299 32.66 5.95 -1.02
N LYS A 300 33.38 6.91 -1.60
CA LYS A 300 33.34 7.18 -3.04
C LYS A 300 33.69 5.94 -3.86
N ARG A 301 34.80 5.27 -3.53
CA ARG A 301 35.26 4.08 -4.26
C ARG A 301 34.22 2.95 -4.20
N ARG A 302 33.72 2.62 -3.01
CA ARG A 302 32.78 1.50 -2.84
C ARG A 302 31.43 1.78 -3.49
N LEU A 303 30.92 3.01 -3.44
CA LEU A 303 29.70 3.39 -4.16
C LEU A 303 29.85 3.26 -5.68
N GLU A 304 31.01 3.62 -6.25
CA GLU A 304 31.30 3.41 -7.67
C GLU A 304 31.33 1.91 -8.03
N GLU A 305 31.89 1.06 -7.17
CA GLU A 305 31.90 -0.40 -7.35
C GLU A 305 30.48 -0.98 -7.32
N ILE A 306 29.64 -0.59 -6.35
CA ILE A 306 28.24 -1.01 -6.24
C ILE A 306 27.46 -0.60 -7.51
N ARG A 307 27.62 0.64 -7.97
CA ARG A 307 26.97 1.14 -9.19
C ARG A 307 27.37 0.31 -10.41
N LYS A 308 28.66 0.01 -10.60
CA LYS A 308 29.15 -0.82 -11.71
C LYS A 308 28.60 -2.26 -11.66
N GLN A 309 28.56 -2.86 -10.47
CA GLN A 309 28.00 -4.21 -10.28
C GLN A 309 26.51 -4.28 -10.60
N ARG A 310 25.76 -3.20 -10.34
CA ARG A 310 24.33 -3.12 -10.66
C ARG A 310 24.06 -2.85 -12.13
N SER A 311 24.87 -2.04 -12.80
CA SER A 311 24.73 -1.79 -14.26
C SER A 311 25.11 -2.99 -15.14
N SER A 312 25.75 -4.02 -14.58
CA SER A 312 26.17 -5.23 -15.29
C SER A 312 25.25 -6.43 -15.10
N LYS A 313 24.19 -6.30 -14.30
CA LYS A 313 23.15 -7.31 -14.06
C LYS A 313 21.85 -6.95 -14.77
#